data_AF-A0A3D5UNU1-F1
#
_entry.id   AF-A0A3D5UNU1-F1
#
_cell.length_a   1.000
_cell.length_b   1.000
_cell.length_c   1.000
_cell.angle_alpha   90.00
_cell.angle_beta   90.00
_cell.angle_gamma   90.00
#
_symmetry.space_group_name_H-M   'P 1'
#
loop_
_entity.id
_entity.type
_entity.pdbx_description
1 polymer ?
#
loop_
_entity_poly.entity_id
_entity_poly.type
_entity_poly.pdbx_seq_one_letter_code
_entity_poly.pdbx_strand_id
1 'polypeptide(L)'
;MRVFDRDFLQYQLAALRHNQYKSRVLFPNLLLFLAAVYFYEQPLIALGFIVLGFAVIVFGHLRFRKHANDPDEQFEVYLEKKFAQYDKQMRRKPNAAQVIQRHTMAVELQKMTAEEAIEKIKEWMKKDPASKRYAYHYLLRLHLLKDGNDKKQIPVEYVAHMEKAVKNEANVNLLVIAIQNAFTLKEYKTAQNLIRKAEEEMGRIRKIRKPAFNAVYKTNRIALSYYAGITYKANGNRQKAKEHFALAKKDCKSEKLRLKIIEAEQADQ
;
A
#
# COMPACT_ATOMS: atom_id res chain seq x y z
N MET A 1 9.06 -11.77 -11.21
CA MET A 1 8.85 -10.84 -10.06
C MET A 1 8.01 -9.65 -10.53
N ARG A 2 7.39 -8.87 -9.65
CA ARG A 2 6.59 -7.67 -9.99
C ARG A 2 7.11 -6.45 -9.23
N VAL A 3 6.85 -5.24 -9.73
CA VAL A 3 7.29 -4.01 -9.05
C VAL A 3 6.55 -3.86 -7.74
N PHE A 4 5.24 -4.05 -7.79
CA PHE A 4 4.36 -4.02 -6.63
C PHE A 4 3.84 -5.41 -6.30
N ASP A 5 3.54 -5.64 -5.03
CA ASP A 5 2.69 -6.76 -4.64
C ASP A 5 1.23 -6.40 -4.98
N ARG A 6 0.67 -7.06 -6.01
CA ARG A 6 -0.63 -6.70 -6.61
C ARG A 6 -1.78 -6.77 -5.62
N ASP A 7 -1.79 -7.71 -4.68
CA ASP A 7 -2.88 -7.85 -3.70
C ASP A 7 -2.92 -6.67 -2.72
N PHE A 8 -1.74 -6.23 -2.25
CA PHE A 8 -1.64 -5.04 -1.41
C PHE A 8 -1.94 -3.77 -2.18
N LEU A 9 -1.50 -3.67 -3.45
CA LEU A 9 -1.81 -2.52 -4.29
C LEU A 9 -3.31 -2.42 -4.60
N GLN A 10 -3.96 -3.54 -4.87
CA GLN A 10 -5.41 -3.64 -5.05
C GLN A 10 -6.15 -3.21 -3.79
N TYR A 11 -5.74 -3.74 -2.62
CA TYR A 11 -6.28 -3.33 -1.33
C TYR A 11 -6.13 -1.83 -1.08
N GLN A 12 -4.96 -1.26 -1.39
CA GLN A 12 -4.69 0.18 -1.24
C GLN A 12 -5.60 1.02 -2.13
N LEU A 13 -5.79 0.63 -3.40
CA LEU A 13 -6.67 1.35 -4.32
C LEU A 13 -8.14 1.25 -3.92
N ALA A 14 -8.59 0.09 -3.45
CA ALA A 14 -9.92 -0.08 -2.89
C ALA A 14 -10.11 0.80 -1.64
N ALA A 15 -9.13 0.82 -0.75
CA ALA A 15 -9.14 1.65 0.46
C ALA A 15 -9.15 3.15 0.13
N LEU A 16 -8.41 3.58 -0.89
CA LEU A 16 -8.41 4.96 -1.36
C LEU A 16 -9.81 5.39 -1.85
N ARG A 17 -10.43 4.58 -2.71
CA ARG A 17 -11.79 4.84 -3.21
C ARG A 17 -12.81 4.88 -2.10
N HIS A 18 -12.71 3.95 -1.15
CA HIS A 18 -13.58 3.93 0.03
C HIS A 18 -13.41 5.17 0.90
N ASN A 19 -12.17 5.56 1.19
CA ASN A 19 -11.90 6.75 2.00
C ASN A 19 -12.38 8.03 1.29
N GLN A 20 -12.24 8.12 -0.04
CA GLN A 20 -12.79 9.22 -0.85
C GLN A 20 -14.32 9.24 -0.82
N TYR A 21 -14.96 8.07 -0.94
CA TYR A 21 -16.41 7.94 -0.79
C TYR A 21 -16.86 8.41 0.60
N LYS A 22 -16.24 7.90 1.67
CA LYS A 22 -16.52 8.31 3.06
C LYS A 22 -16.42 9.82 3.25
N SER A 23 -15.39 10.47 2.69
CA SER A 23 -15.27 11.93 2.79
C SER A 23 -16.40 12.69 2.10
N ARG A 24 -17.00 12.12 1.04
CA ARG A 24 -18.11 12.74 0.30
C ARG A 24 -19.47 12.50 0.96
N VAL A 25 -19.66 11.34 1.59
CA VAL A 25 -20.95 10.99 2.22
C VAL A 25 -21.06 11.40 3.69
N LEU A 26 -19.97 11.85 4.31
CA LEU A 26 -19.97 12.31 5.71
C LEU A 26 -20.99 13.43 5.95
N PHE A 27 -20.95 14.47 5.11
CA PHE A 27 -21.84 15.62 5.26
C PHE A 27 -23.30 15.29 4.92
N PRO A 28 -23.62 14.63 3.78
CA PRO A 28 -24.97 14.14 3.53
C PRO A 28 -25.54 13.27 4.65
N ASN A 29 -24.74 12.34 5.20
CA ASN A 29 -25.21 11.52 6.32
C ASN A 29 -25.49 12.35 7.57
N LEU A 30 -24.69 13.38 7.86
CA LEU A 30 -24.95 14.29 8.97
C LEU A 30 -26.30 15.00 8.78
N LEU A 31 -26.60 15.45 7.56
CA LEU A 31 -27.91 16.05 7.24
C LEU A 31 -29.07 15.07 7.42
N LEU A 32 -28.89 13.80 7.02
CA LEU A 32 -29.91 12.76 7.26
C LEU A 32 -30.15 12.53 8.75
N PHE A 33 -29.10 12.53 9.58
CA PHE A 33 -29.26 12.44 11.03
C PHE A 33 -29.97 13.67 11.62
N LEU A 34 -29.62 14.87 11.17
CA LEU A 34 -30.31 16.10 11.60
C LEU A 34 -31.78 16.10 11.18
N ALA A 35 -32.09 15.62 9.96
CA ALA A 35 -33.47 15.46 9.50
C ALA A 35 -34.24 14.44 10.35
N ALA A 36 -33.61 13.30 10.71
CA ALA A 36 -34.22 12.33 11.60
C ALA A 36 -34.56 12.91 12.99
N VAL A 37 -33.68 13.78 13.53
CA VAL A 37 -33.93 14.49 14.80
C VAL A 37 -35.03 15.53 14.64
N TYR A 38 -35.04 16.28 13.53
CA TYR A 38 -36.06 17.29 13.25
C TYR A 38 -37.47 16.67 13.13
N PHE A 39 -37.58 15.51 12.47
CA PHE A 39 -38.84 14.78 12.30
C PHE A 39 -39.11 13.77 13.43
N TYR A 40 -38.55 13.95 14.63
CA TYR A 40 -38.68 12.99 15.74
C TYR A 40 -40.15 12.68 16.11
N GLU A 41 -41.03 13.68 16.03
CA GLU A 41 -42.47 13.52 16.29
C GLU A 41 -43.21 12.71 15.22
N GLN A 42 -42.58 12.46 14.07
CA GLN A 42 -43.10 11.67 12.96
C GLN A 42 -42.23 10.42 12.77
N PRO A 43 -42.44 9.36 13.59
CA PRO A 43 -41.49 8.26 13.76
C PRO A 43 -41.20 7.50 12.46
N LEU A 44 -42.19 7.35 11.57
CA LEU A 44 -42.00 6.70 10.27
C LEU A 44 -41.03 7.49 9.36
N ILE A 45 -41.13 8.83 9.38
CA ILE A 45 -40.26 9.70 8.58
C ILE A 45 -38.86 9.73 9.17
N ALA A 46 -38.73 9.88 10.49
CA ALA A 46 -37.45 9.80 11.19
C ALA A 46 -36.74 8.47 10.93
N LEU A 47 -37.47 7.34 10.99
CA LEU A 47 -36.94 6.03 10.66
C LEU A 47 -36.46 5.94 9.21
N GLY A 48 -37.20 6.52 8.26
CA GLY A 48 -36.79 6.60 6.85
C GLY A 48 -35.42 7.25 6.67
N PHE A 49 -35.17 8.38 7.34
CA PHE A 49 -33.86 9.04 7.30
C PHE A 49 -32.74 8.22 7.93
N ILE A 50 -33.00 7.54 9.05
CA ILE A 50 -32.04 6.64 9.71
C ILE A 50 -31.68 5.47 8.77
N VAL A 51 -32.68 4.82 8.18
CA VAL A 51 -32.50 3.70 7.26
C VAL A 51 -31.69 4.14 6.04
N LEU A 52 -32.00 5.31 5.46
CA LEU A 52 -31.25 5.84 4.33
C LEU A 52 -29.79 6.12 4.69
N GLY A 53 -29.54 6.74 5.85
CA GLY A 53 -28.17 6.97 6.34
C GLY A 53 -27.38 5.68 6.54
N PHE A 54 -28.03 4.64 7.10
CA PHE A 54 -27.43 3.32 7.27
C PHE A 54 -27.12 2.65 5.91
N ALA A 55 -28.05 2.71 4.96
CA ALA A 55 -27.87 2.14 3.62
C ALA A 55 -26.65 2.73 2.89
N VAL A 56 -26.44 4.04 3.00
CA VAL A 56 -25.26 4.74 2.43
C VAL A 56 -23.96 4.20 3.05
N ILE A 57 -23.93 3.97 4.36
CA ILE A 57 -22.75 3.42 5.05
C ILE A 57 -22.47 1.98 4.61
N VAL A 58 -23.51 1.14 4.59
CA VAL A 58 -23.42 -0.28 4.19
C VAL A 58 -22.95 -0.39 2.74
N PHE A 59 -23.51 0.40 1.83
CA PHE A 59 -23.11 0.44 0.43
C PHE A 59 -21.61 0.74 0.27
N GLY A 60 -21.08 1.71 1.02
CA GLY A 60 -19.64 2.00 1.03
C GLY A 60 -18.80 0.79 1.46
N HIS A 61 -19.26 0.02 2.45
CA HIS A 61 -18.55 -1.16 2.94
C HIS A 61 -18.57 -2.32 1.93
N LEU A 62 -19.73 -2.58 1.33
CA LEU A 62 -19.89 -3.59 0.28
C LEU A 62 -19.06 -3.26 -0.95
N ARG A 63 -19.07 -1.99 -1.38
CA ARG A 63 -18.24 -1.51 -2.49
C ARG A 63 -16.74 -1.70 -2.22
N PHE A 64 -16.29 -1.40 -1.00
CA PHE A 64 -14.90 -1.63 -0.62
C PHE A 64 -14.54 -3.11 -0.71
N ARG A 65 -15.36 -4.00 -0.13
CA ARG A 65 -15.15 -5.45 -0.18
C ARG A 65 -15.11 -5.97 -1.61
N LYS A 66 -16.05 -5.54 -2.46
CA LYS A 66 -16.04 -5.88 -3.89
C LYS A 66 -14.73 -5.48 -4.55
N HIS A 67 -14.33 -4.20 -4.45
CA HIS A 67 -13.12 -3.72 -5.10
C HIS A 67 -11.82 -4.36 -4.59
N ALA A 68 -11.76 -4.71 -3.30
CA ALA A 68 -10.60 -5.37 -2.71
C ALA A 68 -10.51 -6.87 -3.06
N ASN A 69 -11.54 -7.43 -3.70
CA ASN A 69 -11.61 -8.81 -4.17
C ASN A 69 -11.93 -8.91 -5.67
N ASP A 70 -11.91 -7.79 -6.40
CA ASP A 70 -12.14 -7.80 -7.84
C ASP A 70 -11.10 -8.70 -8.55
N PRO A 71 -11.47 -9.34 -9.67
CA PRO A 71 -10.55 -10.16 -10.44
C PRO A 71 -9.46 -9.27 -11.09
N ASP A 72 -8.38 -9.91 -11.56
CA ASP A 72 -7.18 -9.19 -12.02
C ASP A 72 -7.47 -8.27 -13.22
N GLU A 73 -8.38 -8.64 -14.13
CA GLU A 73 -8.75 -7.81 -15.29
C GLU A 73 -9.39 -6.49 -14.83
N GLN A 74 -10.28 -6.55 -13.83
CA GLN A 74 -10.91 -5.36 -13.27
C GLN A 74 -9.91 -4.51 -12.47
N PHE A 75 -8.98 -5.17 -11.78
CA PHE A 75 -7.89 -4.47 -11.11
C PHE A 75 -6.98 -3.72 -12.11
N GLU A 76 -6.69 -4.28 -13.28
CA GLU A 76 -5.93 -3.61 -14.34
C GLU A 76 -6.62 -2.35 -14.83
N VAL A 77 -7.93 -2.40 -15.08
CA VAL A 77 -8.73 -1.21 -15.44
C VAL A 77 -8.58 -0.11 -14.37
N TYR A 78 -8.48 -0.48 -13.10
CA TYR A 78 -8.28 0.50 -12.03
C TYR A 78 -6.87 1.07 -11.97
N LEU A 79 -5.87 0.24 -12.23
CA LEU A 79 -4.48 0.66 -12.35
C LEU A 79 -4.30 1.61 -13.53
N GLU A 80 -4.87 1.31 -14.69
CA GLU A 80 -4.82 2.18 -15.86
C GLU A 80 -5.46 3.54 -15.59
N LYS A 81 -6.62 3.56 -14.94
CA LYS A 81 -7.26 4.82 -14.51
C LYS A 81 -6.36 5.62 -13.55
N LYS A 82 -5.59 4.95 -12.69
CA LYS A 82 -4.65 5.61 -11.77
C LYS A 82 -3.41 6.11 -12.49
N PHE A 83 -2.87 5.33 -13.42
CA PHE A 83 -1.78 5.73 -14.29
C PHE A 83 -2.14 6.99 -15.10
N ALA A 84 -3.31 7.02 -15.74
CA ALA A 84 -3.79 8.19 -16.47
C ALA A 84 -3.97 9.43 -15.57
N GLN A 85 -4.32 9.25 -14.29
CA GLN A 85 -4.35 10.34 -13.31
C GLN A 85 -2.94 10.90 -13.04
N TYR A 86 -1.94 10.03 -12.91
CA TYR A 86 -0.55 10.46 -12.76
C TYR A 86 -0.05 11.19 -14.01
N ASP A 87 -0.31 10.69 -15.21
CA ASP A 87 0.08 11.37 -16.46
C ASP A 87 -0.51 12.77 -16.56
N LYS A 88 -1.78 12.97 -16.17
CA LYS A 88 -2.40 14.30 -16.11
C LYS A 88 -1.74 15.22 -15.07
N GLN A 89 -1.30 14.67 -13.93
CA GLN A 89 -0.61 15.43 -12.88
C GLN A 89 0.82 15.79 -13.28
N MET A 90 1.51 14.90 -13.99
CA MET A 90 2.87 15.10 -14.49
C MET A 90 2.99 16.30 -15.42
N ARG A 91 1.95 16.62 -16.20
CA ARG A 91 1.91 17.78 -17.11
C ARG A 91 1.86 19.14 -16.39
N ARG A 92 1.57 19.18 -15.09
CA ARG A 92 1.42 20.43 -14.32
C ARG A 92 2.70 20.77 -13.55
N LYS A 93 2.84 20.17 -12.36
CA LYS A 93 4.01 20.32 -11.49
C LYS A 93 4.23 18.98 -10.79
N PRO A 94 5.03 18.08 -11.40
CA PRO A 94 5.28 16.78 -10.82
C PRO A 94 6.11 16.92 -9.54
N ASN A 95 5.72 16.19 -8.50
CA ASN A 95 6.60 15.96 -7.35
C ASN A 95 7.34 14.61 -7.50
N ALA A 96 8.44 14.45 -6.77
CA ALA A 96 9.28 13.25 -6.81
C ALA A 96 8.48 11.95 -6.65
N ALA A 97 7.57 11.90 -5.66
CA ALA A 97 6.77 10.71 -5.40
C ALA A 97 5.85 10.36 -6.58
N GLN A 98 5.23 11.34 -7.24
CA GLN A 98 4.39 11.12 -8.42
C GLN A 98 5.19 10.59 -9.60
N VAL A 99 6.39 11.14 -9.82
CA VAL A 99 7.29 10.71 -10.92
C VAL A 99 7.66 9.25 -10.74
N ILE A 100 8.17 8.91 -9.55
CA ILE A 100 8.57 7.53 -9.21
C ILE A 100 7.38 6.59 -9.36
N GLN A 101 6.24 6.90 -8.74
CA GLN A 101 5.02 6.08 -8.81
C GLN A 101 4.54 5.88 -10.24
N ARG A 102 4.53 6.93 -11.07
CA ARG A 102 4.13 6.86 -12.48
C ARG A 102 5.01 5.88 -13.26
N HIS A 103 6.32 5.98 -13.15
CA HIS A 103 7.25 5.10 -13.89
C HIS A 103 7.16 3.65 -13.39
N THR A 104 7.08 3.44 -12.06
CA THR A 104 6.90 2.10 -11.50
C THR A 104 5.56 1.47 -11.90
N MET A 105 4.48 2.26 -12.00
CA MET A 105 3.18 1.78 -12.50
C MET A 105 3.21 1.49 -13.99
N ALA A 106 3.96 2.26 -14.79
CA ALA A 106 4.10 1.99 -16.22
C ALA A 106 4.74 0.61 -16.45
N VAL A 107 5.74 0.24 -15.66
CA VAL A 107 6.36 -1.10 -15.69
C VAL A 107 5.36 -2.18 -15.27
N GLU A 108 4.60 -1.95 -14.20
CA GLU A 108 3.58 -2.92 -13.75
C GLU A 108 2.49 -3.16 -14.82
N LEU A 109 2.12 -2.11 -15.56
CA LEU A 109 1.17 -2.15 -16.68
C LEU A 109 1.79 -2.57 -18.02
N GLN A 110 3.07 -2.97 -18.04
CA GLN A 110 3.81 -3.33 -19.25
C GLN A 110 3.82 -2.24 -20.34
N LYS A 111 3.66 -0.97 -19.95
CA LYS A 111 3.73 0.21 -20.84
C LYS A 111 5.15 0.78 -20.94
N MET A 112 6.10 0.23 -20.19
CA MET A 112 7.49 0.68 -20.07
C MET A 112 8.34 -0.48 -19.55
N THR A 113 9.58 -0.62 -20.01
CA THR A 113 10.50 -1.63 -19.48
C THR A 113 11.10 -1.19 -18.13
N ALA A 114 11.60 -2.13 -17.33
CA ALA A 114 12.27 -1.79 -16.07
C ALA A 114 13.49 -0.87 -16.29
N GLU A 115 14.24 -1.11 -17.37
CA GLU A 115 15.40 -0.31 -17.77
C GLU A 115 15.02 1.13 -18.12
N GLU A 116 14.00 1.31 -18.96
CA GLU A 116 13.48 2.65 -19.28
C GLU A 116 13.02 3.40 -18.03
N ALA A 117 12.34 2.72 -17.11
CA ALA A 117 11.88 3.33 -15.86
C ALA A 117 13.04 3.75 -14.96
N ILE A 118 14.09 2.92 -14.85
CA ILE A 118 15.31 3.24 -14.10
C ILE A 118 15.95 4.52 -14.65
N GLU A 119 16.14 4.61 -15.96
CA GLU A 119 16.77 5.77 -16.58
C GLU A 119 15.94 7.04 -16.40
N LYS A 120 14.60 6.97 -16.57
CA LYS A 120 13.71 8.11 -16.33
C LYS A 120 13.72 8.59 -14.87
N ILE A 121 13.78 7.67 -13.91
CA ILE A 121 13.87 8.03 -12.49
C ILE A 121 15.24 8.65 -12.19
N LYS A 122 16.34 8.13 -12.74
CA LYS A 122 17.69 8.71 -12.58
C LYS A 122 17.79 10.10 -13.20
N GLU A 123 17.25 10.30 -14.40
CA GLU A 123 17.15 11.62 -15.04
C GLU A 123 16.42 12.63 -14.13
N TRP A 124 15.32 12.21 -13.51
CA TRP A 124 14.61 13.04 -12.54
C TRP A 124 15.44 13.37 -11.31
N MET A 125 16.15 12.38 -10.74
CA MET A 125 16.99 12.58 -9.56
C MET A 125 18.17 13.54 -9.80
N LYS A 126 18.64 13.66 -11.04
CA LYS A 126 19.63 14.69 -11.41
C LYS A 126 19.04 16.10 -11.31
N LYS A 127 17.75 16.26 -11.64
CA LYS A 127 17.02 17.54 -11.58
C LYS A 127 16.57 17.88 -10.16
N ASP A 128 16.23 16.88 -9.37
CA ASP A 128 15.80 17.03 -7.97
C ASP A 128 16.57 16.03 -7.07
N PRO A 129 17.78 16.38 -6.59
CA PRO A 129 18.58 15.49 -5.76
C PRO A 129 17.92 15.07 -4.44
N ALA A 130 16.97 15.86 -3.91
CA ALA A 130 16.23 15.50 -2.71
C ALA A 130 15.31 14.28 -2.93
N SER A 131 14.94 14.00 -4.18
CA SER A 131 14.15 12.82 -4.56
C SER A 131 14.87 11.49 -4.33
N LYS A 132 16.21 11.48 -4.21
CA LYS A 132 17.02 10.27 -4.00
C LYS A 132 16.52 9.40 -2.85
N ARG A 133 16.17 10.05 -1.72
CA ARG A 133 15.63 9.38 -0.52
C ARG A 133 14.40 8.53 -0.83
N TYR A 134 13.54 8.98 -1.75
CA TYR A 134 12.33 8.27 -2.13
C TYR A 134 12.58 7.26 -3.24
N ALA A 135 13.50 7.55 -4.16
CA ALA A 135 13.73 6.77 -5.37
C ALA A 135 14.51 5.48 -5.14
N TYR A 136 15.51 5.48 -4.24
CA TYR A 136 16.46 4.37 -4.15
C TYR A 136 15.83 3.00 -3.85
N HIS A 137 14.78 2.93 -3.02
CA HIS A 137 14.10 1.65 -2.77
C HIS A 137 13.30 1.14 -3.99
N TYR A 138 12.74 2.05 -4.80
CA TYR A 138 12.05 1.67 -6.03
C TYR A 138 13.05 1.33 -7.15
N LEU A 139 14.17 2.04 -7.23
CA LEU A 139 15.26 1.71 -8.15
C LEU A 139 15.84 0.32 -7.83
N LEU A 140 16.07 0.02 -6.54
CA LEU A 140 16.46 -1.31 -6.11
C LEU A 140 15.44 -2.36 -6.58
N ARG A 141 14.14 -2.08 -6.42
CA ARG A 141 13.07 -2.99 -6.85
C ARG A 141 13.05 -3.21 -8.36
N LEU A 142 13.26 -2.15 -9.15
CA LEU A 142 13.33 -2.23 -10.61
C LEU A 142 14.56 -3.00 -11.08
N HIS A 143 15.72 -2.82 -10.43
CA HIS A 143 16.91 -3.62 -10.70
C HIS A 143 16.70 -5.09 -10.38
N LEU A 144 16.12 -5.41 -9.22
CA LEU A 144 15.77 -6.79 -8.89
C LEU A 144 14.84 -7.40 -9.97
N LEU A 145 13.93 -6.60 -10.54
CA LEU A 145 13.04 -7.05 -11.61
C LEU A 145 13.77 -7.29 -12.93
N LYS A 146 14.72 -6.40 -13.28
CA LYS A 146 15.52 -6.45 -14.51
C LYS A 146 16.54 -7.60 -14.47
N ASP A 147 17.32 -7.65 -13.39
CA ASP A 147 18.57 -8.40 -13.27
C ASP A 147 18.43 -9.64 -12.36
N GLY A 148 17.22 -9.86 -11.79
CA GLY A 148 16.95 -10.94 -10.84
C GLY A 148 17.56 -10.70 -9.46
N ASN A 149 17.84 -11.79 -8.73
CA ASN A 149 18.43 -11.71 -7.38
C ASN A 149 19.96 -11.56 -7.38
N ASP A 150 20.58 -11.28 -8.54
CA ASP A 150 22.03 -11.13 -8.64
C ASP A 150 22.49 -9.76 -8.12
N LYS A 151 22.95 -9.75 -6.86
CA LYS A 151 23.47 -8.53 -6.21
C LYS A 151 24.61 -7.86 -6.96
N LYS A 152 25.36 -8.58 -7.80
CA LYS A 152 26.50 -8.00 -8.54
C LYS A 152 26.05 -7.01 -9.61
N GLN A 153 24.83 -7.14 -10.11
CA GLN A 153 24.26 -6.28 -11.14
C GLN A 153 23.49 -5.08 -10.55
N ILE A 154 23.28 -5.08 -9.24
CA ILE A 154 22.57 -4.03 -8.52
C ILE A 154 23.58 -2.97 -8.04
N PRO A 155 23.37 -1.68 -8.32
CA PRO A 155 24.23 -0.63 -7.81
C PRO A 155 24.34 -0.66 -6.27
N VAL A 156 25.58 -0.70 -5.78
CA VAL A 156 25.91 -0.83 -4.35
C VAL A 156 25.27 0.28 -3.51
N GLU A 157 25.13 1.49 -4.06
CA GLU A 157 24.48 2.62 -3.39
C GLU A 157 23.03 2.33 -2.97
N TYR A 158 22.27 1.53 -3.75
CA TYR A 158 20.87 1.23 -3.43
C TYR A 158 20.74 0.22 -2.30
N VAL A 159 21.64 -0.77 -2.26
CA VAL A 159 21.72 -1.74 -1.16
C VAL A 159 22.19 -1.05 0.12
N ALA A 160 23.22 -0.21 0.05
CA ALA A 160 23.71 0.57 1.19
C ALA A 160 22.63 1.53 1.73
N HIS A 161 21.80 2.12 0.87
CA HIS A 161 20.70 2.97 1.31
C HIS A 161 19.61 2.16 2.06
N MET A 162 19.32 0.93 1.62
CA MET A 162 18.43 0.01 2.33
C MET A 162 18.90 -0.26 3.76
N GLU A 163 20.19 -0.50 3.96
CA GLU A 163 20.77 -0.72 5.29
C GLU A 163 20.72 0.54 6.16
N LYS A 164 21.00 1.71 5.57
CA LYS A 164 20.91 3.01 6.26
C LYS A 164 19.48 3.37 6.67
N ALA A 165 18.46 2.88 5.96
CA ALA A 165 17.06 3.16 6.25
C ALA A 165 16.64 2.69 7.66
N VAL A 166 17.31 1.66 8.21
CA VAL A 166 17.11 1.18 9.60
C VAL A 166 17.25 2.31 10.62
N LYS A 167 18.18 3.26 10.39
CA LYS A 167 18.47 4.35 11.34
C LYS A 167 17.63 5.59 11.06
N ASN A 168 17.52 5.97 9.78
CA ASN A 168 17.15 7.34 9.42
C ASN A 168 15.77 7.48 8.77
N GLU A 169 15.13 6.39 8.35
CA GLU A 169 13.85 6.48 7.64
C GLU A 169 12.66 6.44 8.62
N ALA A 170 11.76 7.41 8.47
CA ALA A 170 10.54 7.54 9.27
C ALA A 170 9.27 7.19 8.47
N ASN A 171 9.37 7.16 7.14
CA ASN A 171 8.26 6.84 6.26
C ASN A 171 8.06 5.33 6.19
N VAL A 172 7.03 4.85 6.89
CA VAL A 172 6.69 3.41 6.95
C VAL A 172 6.42 2.80 5.58
N ASN A 173 5.92 3.55 4.61
CA ASN A 173 5.75 3.02 3.25
C ASN A 173 7.11 2.71 2.58
N LEU A 174 8.12 3.56 2.78
CA LEU A 174 9.46 3.29 2.28
C LEU A 174 10.12 2.13 3.03
N LEU A 175 9.91 2.05 4.34
CA LEU A 175 10.40 0.92 5.15
C LEU A 175 9.79 -0.41 4.70
N VAL A 176 8.49 -0.47 4.39
CA VAL A 176 7.84 -1.69 3.86
C VAL A 176 8.47 -2.12 2.53
N ILE A 177 8.77 -1.19 1.63
CA ILE A 177 9.46 -1.51 0.36
C ILE A 177 10.89 -1.98 0.63
N ALA A 178 11.59 -1.35 1.57
CA ALA A 178 12.92 -1.78 1.98
C ALA A 178 12.91 -3.21 2.58
N ILE A 179 11.89 -3.56 3.38
CA ILE A 179 11.69 -4.91 3.92
C ILE A 179 11.50 -5.93 2.79
N GLN A 180 10.63 -5.62 1.81
CA GLN A 180 10.41 -6.47 0.64
C GLN A 180 11.70 -6.71 -0.14
N ASN A 181 12.49 -5.66 -0.38
CA ASN A 181 13.76 -5.76 -1.08
C ASN A 181 14.78 -6.59 -0.29
N ALA A 182 14.91 -6.35 1.02
CA ALA A 182 15.79 -7.12 1.89
C ALA A 182 15.41 -8.61 1.91
N PHE A 183 14.12 -8.91 2.04
CA PHE A 183 13.61 -10.28 1.99
C PHE A 183 13.91 -10.97 0.65
N THR A 184 13.67 -10.25 -0.46
CA THR A 184 13.95 -10.74 -1.83
C THR A 184 15.43 -11.07 -2.02
N LEU A 185 16.31 -10.23 -1.46
CA LEU A 185 17.76 -10.39 -1.43
C LEU A 185 18.26 -11.42 -0.40
N LYS A 186 17.35 -12.09 0.31
CA LYS A 186 17.62 -13.02 1.42
C LYS A 186 18.43 -12.40 2.57
N GLU A 187 18.37 -11.08 2.72
CA GLU A 187 18.99 -10.31 3.80
C GLU A 187 18.09 -10.29 5.04
N TYR A 188 17.81 -11.47 5.62
CA TYR A 188 16.79 -11.63 6.66
C TYR A 188 17.08 -10.81 7.92
N LYS A 189 18.35 -10.66 8.31
CA LYS A 189 18.76 -9.82 9.45
C LYS A 189 18.43 -8.35 9.21
N THR A 190 18.71 -7.85 7.99
CA THR A 190 18.37 -6.48 7.59
C THR A 190 16.86 -6.29 7.52
N ALA A 191 16.13 -7.26 6.98
CA ALA A 191 14.67 -7.25 6.96
C ALA A 191 14.07 -7.15 8.38
N GLN A 192 14.56 -7.95 9.34
CA GLN A 192 14.11 -7.89 10.74
C GLN A 192 14.38 -6.53 11.40
N ASN A 193 15.56 -5.95 11.15
CA ASN A 193 15.87 -4.61 11.67
C ASN A 193 14.95 -3.53 11.09
N LEU A 194 14.64 -3.62 9.79
CA LEU A 194 13.70 -2.73 9.13
C LEU A 194 12.26 -2.93 9.62
N ILE A 195 11.84 -4.17 9.90
CA ILE A 195 10.53 -4.50 10.49
C ILE A 195 10.38 -3.80 11.84
N ARG A 196 11.34 -3.99 12.75
CA ARG A 196 11.31 -3.33 14.07
C ARG A 196 11.20 -1.81 13.93
N LYS A 197 12.00 -1.21 13.05
CA LYS A 197 11.94 0.22 12.77
C LYS A 197 10.57 0.65 12.23
N ALA A 198 9.99 -0.12 11.31
CA ALA A 198 8.68 0.17 10.75
C ALA A 198 7.56 0.07 11.79
N GLU A 199 7.65 -0.89 12.72
CA GLU A 199 6.71 -1.04 13.83
C GLU A 199 6.77 0.15 14.79
N GLU A 200 7.97 0.58 15.17
CA GLU A 200 8.20 1.76 16.00
C GLU A 200 7.58 3.02 15.35
N GLU A 201 7.89 3.27 14.08
CA GLU A 201 7.34 4.44 13.37
C GLU A 201 5.83 4.30 13.14
N MET A 202 5.31 3.09 12.93
CA MET A 202 3.88 2.86 12.79
C MET A 202 3.12 3.14 14.10
N GLY A 203 3.70 2.80 15.26
CA GLY A 203 3.14 3.10 16.57
C GLY A 203 3.03 4.60 16.87
N ARG A 204 3.86 5.44 16.23
CA ARG A 204 3.83 6.91 16.38
C ARG A 204 2.77 7.59 15.52
N ILE A 205 2.25 6.91 14.49
CA ILE A 205 1.28 7.51 13.58
C ILE A 205 -0.09 7.64 14.25
N ARG A 206 -0.50 8.88 14.47
CA ARG A 206 -1.85 9.25 14.93
C ARG A 206 -2.86 9.21 13.76
N LYS A 207 -4.15 9.39 14.10
CA LYS A 207 -5.29 9.40 13.16
C LYS A 207 -5.01 10.18 11.87
N ILE A 208 -4.98 9.49 10.73
CA ILE A 208 -4.79 10.09 9.41
C ILE A 208 -6.13 10.46 8.78
N ARG A 209 -6.33 11.75 8.50
CA ARG A 209 -7.57 12.28 7.89
C ARG A 209 -7.55 12.26 6.35
N LYS A 210 -6.39 12.52 5.73
CA LYS A 210 -6.28 12.59 4.26
C LYS A 210 -6.54 11.20 3.64
N PRO A 211 -7.50 11.05 2.70
CA PRO A 211 -7.92 9.74 2.18
C PRO A 211 -6.78 8.87 1.62
N ALA A 212 -5.85 9.48 0.88
CA ALA A 212 -4.70 8.79 0.29
C ALA A 212 -3.73 8.25 1.34
N PHE A 213 -3.31 9.09 2.29
CA PHE A 213 -2.43 8.66 3.37
C PHE A 213 -3.09 7.61 4.28
N ASN A 214 -4.41 7.71 4.51
CA ASN A 214 -5.14 6.70 5.29
C ASN A 214 -5.22 5.35 4.55
N ALA A 215 -5.34 5.37 3.21
CA ALA A 215 -5.30 4.15 2.41
C ALA A 215 -3.93 3.46 2.48
N VAL A 216 -2.85 4.23 2.34
CA VAL A 216 -1.48 3.73 2.51
C VAL A 216 -1.27 3.17 3.91
N TYR A 217 -1.67 3.90 4.96
CA TYR A 217 -1.55 3.44 6.35
C TYR A 217 -2.27 2.12 6.62
N LYS A 218 -3.53 2.00 6.20
CA LYS A 218 -4.29 0.74 6.36
C LYS A 218 -3.64 -0.43 5.64
N THR A 219 -3.06 -0.17 4.48
CA THR A 219 -2.34 -1.20 3.70
C THR A 219 -1.04 -1.58 4.38
N ASN A 220 -0.27 -0.60 4.86
CA ASN A 220 0.99 -0.81 5.57
C ASN A 220 0.83 -1.62 6.85
N ARG A 221 -0.28 -1.45 7.59
CA ARG A 221 -0.56 -2.30 8.76
C ARG A 221 -0.59 -3.78 8.42
N ILE A 222 -1.26 -4.14 7.32
CA ILE A 222 -1.36 -5.53 6.87
C ILE A 222 -0.03 -5.97 6.26
N ALA A 223 0.55 -5.14 5.38
CA ALA A 223 1.79 -5.45 4.67
C ALA A 223 2.95 -5.66 5.64
N LEU A 224 3.14 -4.77 6.61
CA LEU A 224 4.20 -4.88 7.61
C LEU A 224 4.07 -6.19 8.40
N SER A 225 2.88 -6.50 8.92
CA SER A 225 2.66 -7.76 9.64
C SER A 225 2.84 -8.99 8.74
N TYR A 226 2.38 -8.95 7.49
CA TYR A 226 2.59 -10.04 6.54
C TYR A 226 4.09 -10.26 6.25
N TYR A 227 4.83 -9.20 5.91
CA TYR A 227 6.25 -9.31 5.60
C TYR A 227 7.09 -9.67 6.83
N ALA A 228 6.67 -9.25 8.03
CA ALA A 228 7.24 -9.75 9.28
C ALA A 228 7.01 -11.25 9.45
N GLY A 229 5.79 -11.72 9.22
CA GLY A 229 5.43 -13.14 9.28
C GLY A 229 6.31 -14.01 8.40
N ILE A 230 6.41 -13.69 7.10
CA ILE A 230 7.25 -14.46 6.17
C ILE A 230 8.75 -14.37 6.51
N THR A 231 9.21 -13.23 7.03
CA THR A 231 10.63 -13.03 7.40
C THR A 231 10.99 -13.85 8.63
N TYR A 232 10.16 -13.84 9.68
CA TYR A 232 10.40 -14.65 10.87
C TYR A 232 10.30 -16.14 10.57
N LYS A 233 9.37 -16.54 9.70
CA LYS A 233 9.24 -17.92 9.24
C LYS A 233 10.49 -18.40 8.50
N ALA A 234 10.98 -17.61 7.54
CA ALA A 234 12.21 -17.92 6.79
C ALA A 234 13.44 -18.01 7.71
N ASN A 235 13.43 -17.33 8.85
CA ASN A 235 14.49 -17.37 9.86
C ASN A 235 14.22 -18.40 10.98
N GLY A 236 13.30 -19.35 10.79
CA GLY A 236 13.00 -20.44 11.73
C GLY A 236 12.16 -20.06 12.96
N ASN A 237 11.79 -18.79 13.15
CA ASN A 237 10.99 -18.35 14.29
C ASN A 237 9.49 -18.50 14.00
N ARG A 238 9.00 -19.74 14.09
CA ARG A 238 7.61 -20.10 13.79
C ARG A 238 6.59 -19.42 14.71
N GLN A 239 6.92 -19.22 15.98
CA GLN A 239 6.01 -18.59 16.94
C GLN A 239 5.74 -17.13 16.59
N LYS A 240 6.80 -16.31 16.43
CA LYS A 240 6.63 -14.91 16.02
C LYS A 240 5.97 -14.81 14.65
N ALA A 241 6.29 -15.72 13.72
CA ALA A 241 5.64 -15.74 12.42
C ALA A 241 4.11 -15.86 12.53
N LYS A 242 3.62 -16.81 13.35
CA LYS A 242 2.19 -17.01 13.61
C LYS A 242 1.54 -15.76 14.22
N GLU A 243 2.19 -15.13 15.19
CA GLU A 243 1.71 -13.88 15.81
C GLU A 243 1.51 -12.78 14.77
N HIS A 244 2.51 -12.57 13.90
CA HIS A 244 2.44 -11.57 12.83
C HIS A 244 1.41 -11.92 11.75
N PHE A 245 1.26 -13.18 11.35
CA PHE A 245 0.19 -13.58 10.44
C PHE A 245 -1.20 -13.38 11.05
N ALA A 246 -1.37 -13.64 12.36
CA ALA A 246 -2.62 -13.36 13.06
C ALA A 246 -2.96 -11.87 13.05
N LEU A 247 -1.97 -10.98 13.28
CA LEU A 247 -2.14 -9.54 13.17
C LEU A 247 -2.52 -9.10 11.74
N ALA A 248 -1.84 -9.63 10.72
CA ALA A 248 -2.17 -9.34 9.33
C ALA A 248 -3.61 -9.75 8.98
N LYS A 249 -4.05 -10.95 9.41
CA LYS A 249 -5.43 -11.44 9.20
C LYS A 249 -6.47 -10.57 9.91
N LYS A 250 -6.17 -10.09 11.13
CA LYS A 250 -7.07 -9.23 11.92
C LYS A 250 -7.34 -7.90 11.22
N ASP A 251 -6.31 -7.31 10.61
CA ASP A 251 -6.42 -6.01 9.93
C ASP A 251 -6.90 -6.12 8.48
N CYS A 252 -6.84 -7.32 7.89
CA CYS A 252 -7.25 -7.59 6.51
C CYS A 252 -8.77 -7.75 6.36
N LYS A 253 -9.34 -6.97 5.44
CA LYS A 253 -10.77 -7.02 5.08
C LYS A 253 -11.04 -7.57 3.68
N SER A 254 -9.99 -7.92 2.93
CA SER A 254 -10.07 -8.58 1.63
C SER A 254 -9.95 -10.08 1.84
N GLU A 255 -10.83 -10.85 1.20
CA GLU A 255 -10.78 -12.31 1.22
C GLU A 255 -9.59 -12.81 0.41
N LYS A 256 -9.38 -12.24 -0.78
CA LYS A 256 -8.21 -12.54 -1.65
C LYS A 256 -6.88 -12.36 -0.90
N LEU A 257 -6.68 -11.21 -0.27
CA LEU A 257 -5.46 -10.95 0.51
C LEU A 257 -5.38 -11.82 1.77
N ARG A 258 -6.51 -12.17 2.38
CA ARG A 258 -6.55 -13.06 3.55
C ARG A 258 -6.17 -14.50 3.18
N LEU A 259 -6.61 -15.00 2.03
CA LEU A 259 -6.20 -16.31 1.49
C LEU A 259 -4.70 -16.36 1.28
N LYS A 260 -4.13 -15.34 0.62
CA LYS A 260 -2.68 -15.20 0.47
C LYS A 260 -1.91 -15.24 1.79
N ILE A 261 -2.43 -14.60 2.85
CA ILE A 261 -1.81 -14.65 4.18
C ILE A 261 -1.87 -16.07 4.77
N ILE A 262 -2.99 -16.78 4.60
CA ILE A 262 -3.18 -18.15 5.08
C ILE A 262 -2.25 -19.11 4.34
N GLU A 263 -2.18 -19.02 3.02
CA GLU A 263 -1.26 -19.83 2.19
C GLU A 263 0.20 -19.61 2.61
N ALA A 264 0.60 -18.35 2.81
CA ALA A 264 1.94 -18.02 3.29
C ALA A 264 2.23 -18.53 4.71
N GLU A 265 1.21 -18.62 5.57
CA GLU A 265 1.33 -19.22 6.91
C GLU A 265 1.50 -20.74 6.84
N GLN A 266 0.78 -21.40 5.93
CA GLN A 266 0.73 -22.86 5.79
C GLN A 266 1.83 -23.48 4.93
N ALA A 267 2.46 -22.72 4.02
CA ALA A 267 3.58 -23.23 3.22
C ALA A 267 4.65 -23.87 4.14
N ASP A 268 5.17 -25.05 3.85
CA ASP A 268 6.17 -25.73 4.70
C ASP A 268 5.68 -26.25 6.08
N GLN A 269 4.35 -26.44 6.26
CA GLN A 269 3.83 -27.48 7.16
C GLN A 269 3.86 -28.83 6.43
#